data_AF-A0A2E3DKP2-F1
#
_entry.id   AF-A0A2E3DKP2-F1
#
_cell.length_a   1.000
_cell.length_b   1.000
_cell.length_c   1.000
_cell.angle_alpha   90.00
_cell.angle_beta   90.00
_cell.angle_gamma   90.00
#
_symmetry.space_group_name_H-M   'P 1'
#
loop_
_entity.id
_entity.type
_entity.pdbx_description
1 polymer ?
#
loop_
_entity_poly.entity_id
_entity_poly.type
_entity_poly.pdbx_seq_one_letter_code
_entity_poly.pdbx_strand_id
1 'polypeptide(L)'
;MLLLFAAAAYCLTPASGELHLALRLIAAISAGFSLVVIVSLLYWIYKPLLAYQDGHLLVYLNPPHVIKVPIDSVEVFFAGQSDSFMPNPLSNQNEELSESRNIVIRLAERATDYHQRKVKPIFGSWEDGYIVVRGTWTEPINKDTFRFLNKSLVTAHRQQKET
;
A
#
# COMPACT_ATOMS: atom_id res chain seq x y z
N MET A 1 -13.93 -12.31 13.97
CA MET A 1 -15.09 -12.56 14.87
C MET A 1 -16.33 -13.03 14.12
N LEU A 2 -16.83 -12.32 13.10
CA LEU A 2 -18.08 -12.67 12.39
C LEU A 2 -18.12 -14.10 11.80
N LEU A 3 -17.02 -14.57 11.19
CA LEU A 3 -16.91 -15.95 10.68
C LEU A 3 -17.03 -17.03 11.76
N LEU A 4 -16.49 -16.77 12.96
CA LEU A 4 -16.57 -17.69 14.10
C LEU A 4 -18.00 -17.77 14.63
N PHE A 5 -18.73 -16.65 14.67
CA PHE A 5 -20.14 -16.63 15.06
C PHE A 5 -21.04 -17.35 14.04
N ALA A 6 -20.80 -17.15 12.74
CA ALA A 6 -21.56 -17.83 11.69
C ALA A 6 -21.31 -19.35 11.67
N ALA A 7 -20.06 -19.77 11.82
CA ALA A 7 -19.69 -21.19 11.91
C ALA A 7 -20.23 -21.84 13.20
N ALA A 8 -20.17 -21.15 14.34
CA ALA A 8 -20.75 -21.61 15.59
C ALA A 8 -22.28 -21.77 15.48
N ALA A 9 -22.98 -20.78 14.91
CA ALA A 9 -24.42 -20.86 14.68
C ALA A 9 -24.82 -22.00 13.72
N TYR A 10 -23.98 -22.30 12.73
CA TYR A 10 -24.16 -23.43 11.81
C TYR A 10 -23.97 -24.79 12.50
N CYS A 11 -22.97 -24.93 13.37
CA CYS A 11 -22.70 -26.19 14.09
C CYS A 11 -23.64 -26.43 15.29
N LEU A 12 -24.16 -25.39 15.94
CA LEU A 12 -24.98 -25.49 17.16
C LEU A 12 -26.49 -25.61 16.92
N THR A 13 -26.97 -25.60 15.67
CA THR A 13 -28.41 -25.74 15.38
C THR A 13 -28.81 -27.19 15.08
N PRO A 14 -29.46 -27.91 16.02
CA PRO A 14 -29.98 -29.26 15.78
C PRO A 14 -31.10 -29.23 14.72
N ALA A 15 -31.15 -30.26 13.88
CA ALA A 15 -31.97 -30.31 12.69
C ALA A 15 -33.43 -30.70 12.98
N SER A 16 -34.36 -29.74 13.03
CA SER A 16 -35.78 -29.97 12.67
C SER A 16 -36.58 -28.67 12.54
N GLY A 17 -37.05 -28.33 11.31
CA GLY A 17 -38.03 -27.25 11.05
C GLY A 17 -37.65 -26.24 9.96
N GLU A 18 -38.64 -25.62 9.31
CA GLU A 18 -38.46 -24.66 8.19
C GLU A 18 -37.74 -23.37 8.61
N LEU A 19 -37.97 -22.91 9.86
CA LEU A 19 -37.30 -21.73 10.43
C LEU A 19 -35.76 -21.89 10.44
N HIS A 20 -35.27 -23.12 10.51
CA HIS A 20 -33.83 -23.42 10.51
C HIS A 20 -33.20 -23.30 9.12
N LEU A 21 -33.96 -23.61 8.07
CA LEU A 21 -33.47 -23.47 6.69
C LEU A 21 -33.18 -22.00 6.38
N ALA A 22 -34.11 -21.11 6.75
CA ALA A 22 -33.94 -19.66 6.59
C ALA A 22 -32.73 -19.15 7.38
N LEU A 23 -32.56 -19.57 8.64
CA LEU A 23 -31.43 -19.14 9.48
C LEU A 23 -30.08 -19.63 8.93
N ARG A 24 -30.02 -20.86 8.40
CA ARG A 24 -28.82 -21.41 7.74
C ARG A 24 -28.48 -20.67 6.46
N LEU A 25 -29.47 -20.27 5.66
CA LEU A 25 -29.24 -19.47 4.45
C LEU A 25 -28.67 -18.09 4.80
N ILE A 26 -29.23 -17.42 5.81
CA ILE A 26 -28.73 -16.11 6.27
C ILE A 26 -27.28 -16.25 6.79
N ALA A 27 -27.01 -17.28 7.59
CA ALA A 27 -25.66 -17.55 8.09
C ALA A 27 -24.66 -17.83 6.95
N ALA A 28 -25.06 -18.62 5.95
CA ALA A 28 -24.24 -18.92 4.78
C ALA A 28 -23.95 -17.67 3.94
N ILE A 29 -24.96 -16.81 3.70
CA ILE A 29 -24.79 -15.55 2.97
C ILE A 29 -23.84 -14.61 3.73
N SER A 30 -24.03 -14.46 5.05
CA SER A 30 -23.17 -13.62 5.89
C SER A 30 -21.72 -14.12 5.92
N ALA A 31 -21.52 -15.45 6.03
CA ALA A 31 -20.20 -16.06 5.98
C ALA A 31 -19.54 -15.88 4.60
N GLY A 32 -20.29 -16.08 3.51
CA GLY A 32 -19.83 -15.86 2.14
C GLY A 32 -19.41 -14.41 1.91
N PHE A 33 -20.23 -13.44 2.32
CA PHE A 33 -19.90 -12.02 2.23
C PHE A 33 -18.64 -11.67 3.04
N SER A 34 -18.53 -12.18 4.27
CA SER A 34 -17.35 -11.98 5.12
C SER A 34 -16.08 -12.53 4.47
N LEU A 35 -16.16 -13.72 3.86
CA LEU A 35 -15.05 -14.32 3.14
C LEU A 35 -14.60 -13.47 1.95
N VAL A 36 -15.54 -12.99 1.13
CA VAL A 36 -15.24 -12.11 -0.02
C VAL A 36 -14.55 -10.82 0.44
N VAL A 37 -15.04 -10.20 1.52
CA VAL A 37 -14.42 -8.99 2.09
C VAL A 37 -13.01 -9.27 2.59
N ILE A 38 -12.78 -10.37 3.30
CA ILE A 38 -11.45 -10.74 3.82
C ILE A 38 -10.47 -11.01 2.67
N VAL A 39 -10.88 -11.78 1.66
CA VAL A 39 -10.05 -12.06 0.48
C VAL A 39 -9.72 -10.77 -0.27
N SER A 40 -10.68 -9.86 -0.41
CA SER A 40 -10.46 -8.54 -1.00
C SER A 40 -9.44 -7.73 -0.20
N LEU A 41 -9.60 -7.61 1.12
CA LEU A 41 -8.67 -6.87 1.98
C LEU A 41 -7.26 -7.45 1.96
N LEU A 42 -7.13 -8.79 1.98
CA LEU A 42 -5.84 -9.46 1.81
C LEU A 42 -5.22 -9.13 0.45
N TYR A 43 -6.00 -9.16 -0.64
CA TYR A 43 -5.48 -8.76 -1.94
C TYR A 43 -4.94 -7.32 -1.95
N TRP A 44 -5.63 -6.39 -1.29
CA TRP A 44 -5.18 -5.00 -1.18
C TRP A 44 -3.96 -4.82 -0.27
N ILE A 45 -3.80 -5.61 0.79
CA ILE A 45 -2.64 -5.50 1.69
C ILE A 45 -1.32 -5.92 1.01
N TYR A 46 -1.40 -6.83 0.04
CA TYR A 46 -0.23 -7.30 -0.70
C TYR A 46 0.09 -6.45 -1.94
N LYS A 47 -0.68 -5.39 -2.21
CA LYS A 47 -0.35 -4.48 -3.32
C LYS A 47 0.84 -3.61 -2.95
N PRO A 48 1.97 -3.69 -3.68
CA PRO A 48 3.13 -2.86 -3.39
C PRO A 48 2.85 -1.40 -3.74
N LEU A 49 3.40 -0.47 -2.94
CA LEU A 49 3.25 0.97 -3.19
C LEU A 49 4.20 1.47 -4.28
N LEU A 50 5.35 0.80 -4.41
CA LEU A 50 6.34 0.97 -5.47
C LEU A 50 6.65 -0.39 -6.08
N ALA A 51 6.65 -0.47 -7.41
CA ALA A 51 7.08 -1.66 -8.13
C ALA A 51 7.90 -1.27 -9.36
N TYR A 52 8.68 -2.20 -9.90
CA TYR A 52 9.44 -2.02 -11.13
C TYR A 52 8.92 -3.00 -12.18
N GLN A 53 8.65 -2.50 -13.38
CA GLN A 53 8.19 -3.30 -14.50
C GLN A 53 8.61 -2.65 -15.83
N ASP A 54 9.20 -3.43 -16.74
CA ASP A 54 9.48 -3.05 -18.13
C ASP A 54 10.18 -1.68 -18.28
N GLY A 55 11.20 -1.40 -17.46
CA GLY A 55 11.92 -0.11 -17.49
C GLY A 55 11.15 1.06 -16.88
N HIS A 56 10.04 0.81 -16.19
CA HIS A 56 9.23 1.83 -15.53
C HIS A 56 9.13 1.55 -14.03
N LEU A 57 9.24 2.62 -13.24
CA LEU A 57 8.83 2.65 -11.85
C LEU A 57 7.32 2.86 -11.78
N LEU A 58 6.61 1.88 -11.24
CA LEU A 58 5.19 1.93 -10.97
C LEU A 58 4.96 2.54 -9.59
N VAL A 59 4.23 3.65 -9.53
CA VAL A 59 3.95 4.40 -8.31
C VAL A 59 2.45 4.35 -8.01
N TYR A 60 2.09 3.70 -6.90
CA TYR A 60 0.69 3.44 -6.49
C TYR A 60 0.19 4.45 -5.44
N LEU A 61 0.40 5.75 -5.67
CA LEU A 61 -0.01 6.79 -4.72
C LEU A 61 -1.46 7.29 -4.90
N ASN A 62 -2.17 6.81 -5.94
CA ASN A 62 -3.59 7.13 -6.16
C ASN A 62 -4.41 5.92 -6.65
N PRO A 63 -4.61 4.88 -5.82
CA PRO A 63 -5.37 3.70 -6.23
C PRO A 63 -6.81 4.06 -6.66
N PRO A 64 -7.33 3.45 -7.76
CA PRO A 64 -6.75 2.32 -8.52
C PRO A 64 -5.75 2.71 -9.62
N HIS A 65 -5.49 4.00 -9.83
CA HIS A 65 -4.60 4.46 -10.90
C HIS A 65 -3.13 4.29 -10.53
N VAL A 66 -2.37 3.71 -11.46
CA VAL A 66 -0.92 3.51 -11.34
C VAL A 66 -0.23 4.51 -12.25
N ILE A 67 0.71 5.27 -11.69
CA ILE A 67 1.51 6.21 -12.47
C ILE A 67 2.81 5.50 -12.84
N LYS A 68 3.10 5.41 -14.14
CA LYS A 68 4.33 4.83 -14.67
C LYS A 68 5.34 5.95 -14.89
N VAL A 69 6.47 5.89 -14.21
CA VAL A 69 7.58 6.82 -14.38
C VAL A 69 8.72 6.07 -15.07
N PRO A 70 9.27 6.56 -16.19
CA PRO A 70 10.44 5.94 -16.80
C PRO A 70 11.60 5.86 -15.79
N ILE A 71 12.26 4.70 -15.68
CA ILE A 71 13.34 4.52 -14.71
C ILE A 71 14.54 5.44 -15.01
N ASP A 72 14.75 5.80 -16.29
CA ASP A 72 15.70 6.81 -16.75
C ASP A 72 15.48 8.21 -16.15
N SER A 73 14.25 8.51 -15.76
CA SER A 73 13.89 9.76 -15.11
C SER A 73 14.11 9.73 -13.60
N VAL A 74 14.41 8.57 -13.01
CA VAL A 74 14.64 8.42 -11.57
C VAL A 74 16.13 8.53 -11.29
N GLU A 75 16.52 9.51 -10.50
CA GLU A 75 17.93 9.77 -10.17
C GLU A 75 18.39 8.99 -8.94
N VAL A 76 17.61 9.03 -7.86
CA VAL A 76 18.02 8.46 -6.57
C VAL A 76 16.84 8.22 -5.63
N PHE A 77 16.99 7.24 -4.75
CA PHE A 77 16.13 7.00 -3.59
C PHE A 77 16.83 7.40 -2.31
N PHE A 78 16.21 8.27 -1.50
CA PHE A 78 16.74 8.70 -0.21
C PHE A 78 15.71 8.62 0.91
N ALA A 79 16.20 8.60 2.15
CA ALA A 79 15.35 8.58 3.33
C ALA A 79 14.83 9.98 3.61
N GLY A 80 13.52 10.10 3.78
CA GLY A 80 12.86 11.30 4.31
C GLY A 80 12.12 10.99 5.61
N GLN A 81 11.52 12.03 6.17
CA GLN A 81 10.66 11.93 7.35
C GLN A 81 9.47 12.85 7.17
N SER A 82 8.28 12.39 7.56
CA SER A 82 7.07 13.22 7.62
C SER A 82 6.11 12.66 8.66
N ASP A 83 5.06 13.42 8.97
CA ASP A 83 3.96 12.97 9.80
C ASP A 83 3.41 11.60 9.34
N SER A 84 3.17 10.70 10.28
CA SER A 84 2.67 9.35 9.96
C SER A 84 1.19 9.33 9.60
N PHE A 85 0.45 10.40 9.89
CA PHE A 85 -1.03 10.45 9.87
C PHE A 85 -1.68 9.33 10.70
N MET A 86 -0.92 8.67 11.58
CA MET A 86 -1.45 7.70 12.53
C MET A 86 -1.99 8.45 13.76
N PRO A 87 -3.08 7.95 14.37
CA PRO A 87 -3.52 8.44 15.66
C PRO A 87 -2.38 8.30 16.68
N ASN A 88 -2.10 9.36 17.43
CA ASN A 88 -1.12 9.28 18.50
C ASN A 88 -1.64 8.31 19.58
N PRO A 89 -0.75 7.46 20.15
CA PRO A 89 -1.14 6.59 21.25
C PRO A 89 -1.65 7.41 22.43
N LEU A 90 -2.55 6.83 23.24
CA LEU A 90 -3.20 7.52 24.37
C LEU A 90 -2.19 8.14 25.36
N SER A 91 -0.96 7.61 25.43
CA SER A 91 0.12 8.14 26.25
C SER A 91 0.66 9.50 25.79
N ASN A 92 0.52 9.82 24.49
CA ASN A 92 1.16 10.98 23.85
C ASN A 92 0.14 11.84 23.08
N GLN A 93 -1.09 11.97 23.61
CA GLN A 93 -2.18 12.74 22.95
C GLN A 93 -1.87 14.24 22.75
N ASN A 94 -0.96 14.79 23.55
CA ASN A 94 -0.57 16.21 23.49
C ASN A 94 0.70 16.46 22.66
N GLU A 95 1.30 15.42 22.10
CA GLU A 95 2.51 15.56 21.27
C GLU A 95 2.15 15.70 19.78
N GLU A 96 3.08 16.26 18.99
CA GLU A 96 2.98 16.32 17.53
C GLU A 96 2.76 14.92 16.92
N LEU A 97 2.23 14.87 15.70
CA LEU A 97 1.95 13.61 15.01
C LEU A 97 3.20 12.72 14.97
N SER A 98 3.06 11.44 15.34
CA SER A 98 4.16 10.49 15.30
C SER A 98 4.86 10.52 13.94
N GLU A 99 6.18 10.63 13.91
CA GLU A 99 6.93 10.74 12.66
C GLU A 99 7.09 9.36 11.98
N SER A 100 6.91 9.32 10.66
CA SER A 100 7.15 8.13 9.84
C SER A 100 8.37 8.33 8.95
N ARG A 101 9.14 7.26 8.76
CA ARG A 101 10.24 7.24 7.79
C ARG A 101 9.64 7.09 6.39
N ASN A 102 10.16 7.83 5.44
CA ASN A 102 9.65 7.85 4.07
C ASN A 102 10.74 7.46 3.07
N ILE A 103 10.30 6.97 1.92
CA ILE A 103 11.14 6.88 0.73
C ILE A 103 10.86 8.14 -0.08
N VAL A 104 11.89 8.94 -0.34
CA VAL A 104 11.82 10.06 -1.26
C VAL A 104 12.56 9.70 -2.54
N ILE A 105 11.89 9.94 -3.66
CA ILE A 105 12.35 9.62 -4.99
C ILE A 105 12.59 10.94 -5.71
N ARG A 106 13.83 11.19 -6.12
CA ARG A 106 14.17 12.34 -6.95
C ARG A 106 14.05 11.97 -8.41
N LEU A 107 13.28 12.76 -9.13
CA LEU A 107 13.20 12.71 -10.58
C LEU A 107 14.19 13.69 -11.21
N ALA A 108 14.65 13.37 -12.41
CA ALA A 108 15.52 14.22 -13.18
C ALA A 108 14.82 15.52 -13.57
N GLU A 109 15.58 16.61 -13.60
CA GLU A 109 15.05 17.94 -13.95
C GLU A 109 14.40 17.94 -15.35
N ARG A 110 14.93 17.14 -16.27
CA ARG A 110 14.39 16.95 -17.63
C ARG A 110 13.00 16.30 -17.67
N ALA A 111 12.56 15.65 -16.60
CA ALA A 111 11.30 14.90 -16.53
C ALA A 111 10.12 15.78 -16.10
N THR A 112 9.97 16.95 -16.72
CA THR A 112 8.98 17.99 -16.36
C THR A 112 7.55 17.48 -16.35
N ASP A 113 7.22 16.55 -17.24
CA ASP A 113 5.89 15.91 -17.34
C ASP A 113 5.49 15.11 -16.08
N TYR A 114 6.48 14.80 -15.24
CA TYR A 114 6.34 14.05 -14.01
C TYR A 114 6.67 14.89 -12.77
N HIS A 115 6.81 16.21 -12.86
CA HIS A 115 7.16 17.01 -11.68
C HIS A 115 6.00 17.17 -10.70
N GLN A 116 4.75 17.22 -11.19
CA GLN A 116 3.58 17.41 -10.35
C GLN A 116 2.49 16.41 -10.69
N ARG A 117 1.95 15.73 -9.67
CA ARG A 117 0.78 14.85 -9.81
C ARG A 117 -0.06 14.91 -8.55
N LYS A 118 -1.38 14.93 -8.74
CA LYS A 118 -2.31 14.81 -7.62
C LYS A 118 -2.33 13.37 -7.11
N VAL A 119 -1.91 13.18 -5.86
CA VAL A 119 -1.89 11.89 -5.16
C VAL A 119 -2.72 11.94 -3.88
N LYS A 120 -3.02 10.79 -3.28
CA LYS A 120 -3.70 10.75 -1.98
C LYS A 120 -2.69 11.06 -0.87
N PRO A 121 -2.90 12.12 -0.05
CA PRO A 121 -1.94 12.55 0.97
C PRO A 121 -1.54 11.45 1.97
N ILE A 122 -2.44 10.50 2.22
CA ILE A 122 -2.22 9.37 3.12
C ILE A 122 -1.10 8.42 2.67
N PHE A 123 -0.83 8.35 1.35
CA PHE A 123 0.23 7.52 0.80
C PHE A 123 1.52 8.30 0.51
N GLY A 124 1.41 9.62 0.32
CA GLY A 124 2.55 10.41 -0.14
C GLY A 124 2.22 11.80 -0.64
N SER A 125 3.23 12.49 -1.16
CA SER A 125 3.12 13.73 -1.91
C SER A 125 3.94 13.64 -3.20
N TRP A 126 3.60 14.46 -4.18
CA TRP A 126 4.28 14.47 -5.47
C TRP A 126 4.32 15.88 -6.05
N GLU A 127 5.43 16.56 -5.80
CA GLU A 127 5.62 17.97 -6.12
C GLU A 127 7.08 18.24 -6.51
N ASP A 128 7.29 19.14 -7.46
CA ASP A 128 8.59 19.64 -7.91
C ASP A 128 9.65 18.56 -8.21
N GLY A 129 9.21 17.45 -8.82
CA GLY A 129 10.11 16.34 -9.18
C GLY A 129 10.51 15.46 -7.99
N TYR A 130 9.91 15.66 -6.82
CA TYR A 130 10.05 14.79 -5.67
C TYR A 130 8.77 13.98 -5.46
N ILE A 131 8.93 12.67 -5.38
CA ILE A 131 7.88 11.76 -4.96
C ILE A 131 8.19 11.33 -3.54
N VAL A 132 7.37 11.72 -2.58
CA VAL A 132 7.47 11.26 -1.19
C VAL A 132 6.49 10.13 -1.00
N VAL A 133 7.00 8.95 -0.65
CA VAL A 133 6.21 7.77 -0.31
C VAL A 133 6.28 7.56 1.18
N ARG A 134 5.13 7.64 1.85
CA ARG A 134 5.05 7.50 3.31
C ARG A 134 5.25 6.04 3.73
N GLY A 135 6.08 5.82 4.75
CA GLY A 135 6.36 4.49 5.26
C GLY A 135 5.25 3.85 6.09
N THR A 136 4.22 4.62 6.46
CA THR A 136 3.13 4.16 7.33
C THR A 136 2.41 2.91 6.80
N TRP A 137 2.36 2.77 5.48
CA TRP A 137 1.63 1.69 4.79
C TRP A 137 2.55 0.74 4.02
N THR A 138 3.85 0.76 4.29
CA THR A 138 4.83 -0.08 3.61
C THR A 138 5.51 -1.03 4.58
N GLU A 139 6.30 -1.95 4.02
CA GLU A 139 7.29 -2.69 4.80
C GLU A 139 8.22 -1.73 5.58
N PRO A 140 8.82 -2.19 6.70
CA PRO A 140 9.72 -1.36 7.50
C PRO A 140 10.88 -0.81 6.67
N ILE A 141 10.92 0.51 6.52
CA ILE A 141 11.97 1.20 5.76
C ILE A 141 13.23 1.29 6.61
N ASN A 142 14.26 0.52 6.24
CA ASN A 142 15.54 0.49 6.92
C ASN A 142 16.70 0.83 5.95
N LYS A 143 17.92 0.83 6.48
CA LYS A 143 19.12 1.15 5.67
C LYS A 143 19.35 0.14 4.54
N ASP A 144 19.01 -1.13 4.76
CA ASP A 144 19.15 -2.18 3.76
C ASP A 144 18.12 -2.03 2.63
N THR A 145 16.90 -1.55 2.94
CA THR A 145 15.90 -1.16 1.94
C THR A 145 16.46 -0.12 0.95
N PHE A 146 17.06 0.97 1.45
CA PHE A 146 17.65 1.99 0.57
C PHE A 146 18.87 1.49 -0.20
N ARG A 147 19.68 0.61 0.40
CA ARG A 147 20.80 -0.03 -0.30
C ARG A 147 20.28 -0.90 -1.45
N PHE A 148 19.23 -1.66 -1.21
CA PHE A 148 18.57 -2.49 -2.21
C PHE A 148 17.97 -1.66 -3.35
N LEU A 149 17.23 -0.60 -3.03
CA LEU A 149 16.60 0.29 -4.01
C LEU A 149 17.62 0.95 -4.92
N ASN A 150 18.66 1.56 -4.36
CA ASN A 150 19.68 2.23 -5.17
C ASN A 150 20.53 1.23 -5.99
N LYS A 151 20.82 0.03 -5.45
CA LYS A 151 21.48 -1.03 -6.23
C LYS A 151 20.61 -1.50 -7.41
N SER A 152 19.31 -1.63 -7.18
CA SER A 152 18.33 -2.01 -8.21
C SER A 152 18.21 -0.94 -9.27
N LEU A 153 18.19 0.33 -8.89
CA LEU A 153 18.19 1.49 -9.80
C LEU A 153 19.40 1.48 -10.74
N VAL A 154 20.60 1.31 -10.18
CA VAL A 154 21.84 1.23 -10.97
C VAL A 154 21.80 0.05 -11.93
N THR A 155 21.23 -1.08 -11.51
CA THR A 155 21.10 -2.27 -12.37
C THR A 155 20.14 -2.00 -13.53
N ALA A 156 18.99 -1.36 -13.27
CA ALA A 156 18.02 -0.98 -14.30
C ALA A 156 18.62 0.01 -15.32
N HIS A 157 19.32 1.05 -14.85
CA HIS A 157 20.02 2.01 -15.71
C HIS A 157 21.09 1.35 -16.60
N ARG A 158 21.76 0.29 -16.12
CA ARG A 158 22.73 -0.47 -16.95
C ARG A 158 22.04 -1.24 -18.04
N GLN A 159 20.96 -1.96 -17.72
CA GLN A 159 20.20 -2.74 -18.69
C GLN A 159 19.64 -1.86 -19.83
N GLN A 160 19.18 -0.65 -19.51
CA GLN A 160 18.71 0.29 -20.53
C GLN A 160 19.81 0.82 -21.44
N LYS A 161 21.06 0.95 -20.96
CA LYS A 161 22.19 1.37 -21.80
C LYS A 161 22.67 0.28 -22.76
N GLU A 162 22.39 -0.98 -22.44
CA GLU A 162 22.78 -2.15 -23.24
C GLU A 162 21.73 -2.51 -24.30
N THR A 163 20.53 -1.90 -24.25
CA THR A 163 19.42 -2.10 -25.21
C THR A 163 19.38 -0.96 -26.21
#